data_AF-X7YKT6-F1
#
_entry.id   AF-X7YKT6-F1
#
_cell.length_a   1.000
_cell.length_b   1.000
_cell.length_c   1.000
_cell.angle_alpha   90.00
_cell.angle_beta   90.00
_cell.angle_gamma   90.00
#
_symmetry.space_group_name_H-M   'P 1'
#
loop_
_entity.id
_entity.type
_entity.pdbx_description
1 polymer ?
#
loop_
_entity_poly.entity_id
_entity_poly.type
_entity_poly.pdbx_seq_one_letter_code
_entity_poly.pdbx_strand_id
1 'polypeptide(L)'
;MVEIGMGRTARRTYELDDVNIVPSRRTRSSKDVSTAWQLDAYRFEIPVVSHPTDALVSPEFAVELGRLGGLGVLNGEGLIGRHADYHAKIAQVIEAAEKEPEPAAAIRLLQQLHAAPLDPDLLGAAVARIREAGVITAVRVSPQNAQALTRR
;
A
#
# COMPACT_ATOMS: atom_id res chain seq x y z
N MET A 1 28.54 15.33 12.31
CA MET A 1 27.58 15.81 13.34
C MET A 1 27.70 17.31 13.41
N VAL A 2 26.59 18.03 13.60
CA VAL A 2 26.56 19.49 13.71
C VAL A 2 26.16 19.84 15.13
N GLU A 3 26.91 20.74 15.79
CA GLU A 3 26.52 21.25 17.10
C GLU A 3 25.34 22.22 16.95
N ILE A 4 24.27 21.97 17.69
CA ILE A 4 23.08 22.84 17.75
C ILE A 4 23.15 23.74 19.00
N GLY A 5 23.98 23.38 19.98
CA GLY A 5 24.35 24.20 21.14
C GLY A 5 24.45 23.40 22.43
N MET A 6 25.18 23.94 23.42
CA MET A 6 25.32 23.37 24.78
C MET A 6 25.71 21.88 24.79
N GLY A 7 26.64 21.46 23.92
CA GLY A 7 27.06 20.08 23.82
C GLY A 7 26.02 19.13 23.19
N ARG A 8 24.94 19.65 22.61
CA ARG A 8 23.98 18.89 21.82
C ARG A 8 24.36 18.90 20.36
N THR A 9 24.42 17.71 19.77
CA THR A 9 24.72 17.53 18.35
C THR A 9 23.58 16.83 17.63
N ALA A 10 23.38 17.17 16.37
CA ALA A 10 22.50 16.42 15.48
C ALA A 10 23.27 15.86 14.28
N ARG A 11 22.69 14.80 13.69
CA ARG A 11 23.12 14.27 12.40
C ARG A 11 22.41 15.06 11.30
N ARG A 12 23.17 15.52 10.33
CA ARG A 12 22.60 16.04 9.08
C ARG A 12 22.02 14.87 8.28
N THR A 13 20.76 15.02 7.89
CA THR A 13 20.03 14.09 7.03
C THR A 13 19.81 14.73 5.65
N TYR A 14 19.35 13.92 4.70
CA TYR A 14 19.06 14.32 3.33
C TYR A 14 17.75 13.65 2.88
N GLU A 15 16.92 14.38 2.16
CA GLU A 15 15.71 13.89 1.49
C GLU A 15 16.01 13.52 0.03
N LEU A 16 15.01 12.95 -0.67
CA LEU A 16 15.19 12.64 -2.10
C LEU A 16 15.41 13.91 -2.94
N ASP A 17 14.82 15.03 -2.56
CA ASP A 17 14.98 16.32 -3.24
C ASP A 17 16.36 16.96 -3.02
N ASP A 18 17.11 16.49 -2.02
CA ASP A 18 18.48 16.96 -1.75
C ASP A 18 19.54 16.25 -2.62
N VAL A 19 19.15 15.19 -3.36
CA VAL A 19 20.10 14.33 -4.09
C VAL A 19 19.73 14.18 -5.56
N ASN A 20 20.75 14.13 -6.42
CA ASN A 20 20.59 13.88 -7.85
C ASN A 20 21.53 12.76 -8.31
N ILE A 21 21.06 11.93 -9.24
CA ILE A 21 21.88 10.88 -9.86
C ILE A 21 22.62 11.50 -11.06
N VAL A 22 23.96 11.42 -11.05
CA VAL A 22 24.80 11.95 -12.14
C VAL A 22 25.32 10.80 -13.01
N PRO A 23 24.96 10.75 -14.31
CA PRO A 23 25.50 9.74 -15.22
C PRO A 23 26.97 10.04 -15.54
N SER A 24 27.89 9.24 -15.00
CA SER A 24 29.34 9.37 -15.23
C SER A 24 29.93 8.35 -16.21
N ARG A 25 29.12 7.37 -16.63
CA ARG A 25 29.53 6.27 -17.53
C ARG A 25 28.96 6.46 -18.93
N ARG A 26 29.52 5.74 -19.91
CA ARG A 26 28.96 5.66 -21.27
C ARG A 26 27.51 5.17 -21.19
N THR A 27 26.62 5.91 -21.84
CA THR A 27 25.18 5.60 -21.89
C THR A 27 24.92 4.20 -22.47
N ARG A 28 23.78 3.63 -22.10
CA ARG A 28 23.23 2.38 -22.64
C ARG A 28 21.82 2.65 -23.13
N SER A 29 21.34 1.79 -24.03
CA SER A 29 19.93 1.83 -24.43
C SER A 29 19.07 1.50 -23.23
N SER A 30 17.96 2.21 -23.04
CA SER A 30 16.96 1.84 -22.02
C SER A 30 16.35 0.47 -22.30
N LYS A 31 16.37 0.00 -23.55
CA LYS A 31 15.93 -1.34 -23.95
C LYS A 31 16.84 -2.46 -23.41
N ASP A 32 18.07 -2.14 -23.02
CA ASP A 32 19.02 -3.11 -22.48
C ASP A 32 18.98 -3.17 -20.94
N VAL A 33 18.09 -2.39 -20.30
CA VAL A 33 17.93 -2.33 -18.85
C VAL A 33 16.80 -3.28 -18.44
N SER A 34 17.11 -4.22 -17.55
CA SER A 34 16.11 -5.07 -16.91
C SER A 34 15.54 -4.40 -15.67
N THR A 35 14.22 -4.32 -15.57
CA THR A 35 13.49 -3.91 -14.36
C THR A 35 13.05 -5.10 -13.50
N ALA A 36 13.38 -6.33 -13.91
CA ALA A 36 13.00 -7.51 -13.17
C ALA A 36 13.51 -7.46 -11.72
N TRP A 37 12.63 -7.85 -10.78
CA TRP A 37 12.89 -7.79 -9.36
C TRP A 37 12.65 -9.16 -8.73
N GLN A 38 13.67 -9.67 -8.01
CA GLN A 38 13.57 -10.89 -7.21
C GLN A 38 13.38 -10.51 -5.74
N LEU A 39 12.31 -11.01 -5.13
CA LEU A 39 12.05 -10.86 -3.70
C LEU A 39 11.72 -12.25 -3.14
N ASP A 40 12.62 -12.78 -2.31
CA ASP A 40 12.53 -14.16 -1.80
C ASP A 40 12.37 -15.16 -2.98
N ALA A 41 11.37 -16.05 -2.94
CA ALA A 41 11.07 -16.99 -4.02
C ALA A 41 10.31 -16.35 -5.21
N TYR A 42 9.89 -15.09 -5.11
CA TYR A 42 9.04 -14.44 -6.10
C TYR A 42 9.81 -13.59 -7.10
N ARG A 43 9.37 -13.64 -8.37
CA ARG A 43 9.91 -12.83 -9.45
C ARG A 43 8.84 -11.92 -10.01
N PHE A 44 9.20 -10.65 -10.17
CA PHE A 44 8.37 -9.57 -10.70
C PHE A 44 9.05 -8.96 -11.93
N GLU A 45 8.27 -8.37 -12.84
CA GLU A 45 8.78 -7.70 -14.04
C GLU A 45 9.21 -6.25 -13.75
N ILE A 46 8.60 -5.63 -12.74
CA ILE A 46 8.92 -4.27 -12.28
C ILE A 46 9.08 -4.23 -10.75
N PRO A 47 9.94 -3.35 -10.21
CA PRO A 47 10.17 -3.22 -8.77
C PRO A 47 9.11 -2.32 -8.13
N VAL A 48 7.82 -2.61 -8.35
CA VAL A 48 6.70 -1.78 -7.89
C VAL A 48 5.78 -2.58 -6.99
N VAL A 49 5.55 -2.02 -5.79
CA VAL A 49 4.61 -2.54 -4.80
C VAL A 49 3.59 -1.44 -4.50
N SER A 50 2.30 -1.75 -4.55
CA SER A 50 1.25 -0.78 -4.20
C SER A 50 1.25 -0.49 -2.71
N HIS A 51 1.03 0.77 -2.32
CA HIS A 51 0.73 1.10 -0.93
C HIS A 51 -0.61 0.43 -0.53
N PRO A 52 -0.66 -0.33 0.59
CA PRO A 52 -1.84 -1.10 0.97
C PRO A 52 -2.90 -0.22 1.63
N THR A 53 -3.64 0.52 0.81
CA THR A 53 -4.76 1.38 1.21
C THR A 53 -6.01 1.04 0.40
N ASP A 54 -7.18 1.08 1.04
CA ASP A 54 -8.47 0.86 0.38
C ASP A 54 -8.80 1.95 -0.66
N ALA A 55 -8.12 3.10 -0.59
CA ALA A 55 -8.24 4.15 -1.60
C ALA A 55 -7.64 3.77 -2.97
N LEU A 56 -6.80 2.73 -3.01
CA LEU A 56 -6.10 2.28 -4.22
C LEU A 56 -6.40 0.81 -4.52
N VAL A 57 -6.26 -0.06 -3.52
CA VAL A 57 -6.17 -1.51 -3.73
C VAL A 57 -7.49 -2.21 -3.44
N SER A 58 -8.26 -2.46 -4.49
CA SER A 58 -9.30 -3.50 -4.51
C SER A 58 -8.70 -4.87 -4.91
N PRO A 59 -9.44 -5.99 -4.77
CA PRO A 59 -9.02 -7.28 -5.33
C PRO A 59 -8.73 -7.20 -6.84
N GLU A 60 -9.54 -6.47 -7.60
CA GLU A 60 -9.36 -6.26 -9.04
C GLU A 60 -8.08 -5.49 -9.32
N PHE A 61 -7.83 -4.41 -8.57
CA PHE A 61 -6.59 -3.64 -8.70
C PHE A 61 -5.35 -4.49 -8.40
N ALA A 62 -5.40 -5.29 -7.32
CA ALA A 62 -4.28 -6.15 -6.95
C ALA A 62 -3.97 -7.19 -8.05
N VAL A 63 -5.02 -7.78 -8.63
CA VAL A 63 -4.90 -8.70 -9.76
C VAL A 63 -4.31 -8.01 -10.98
N GLU A 64 -4.79 -6.82 -11.32
CA GLU A 64 -4.33 -6.10 -12.50
C GLU A 64 -2.87 -5.67 -12.35
N LEU A 65 -2.46 -5.16 -11.19
CA LEU A 65 -1.06 -4.84 -10.92
C LEU A 65 -0.16 -6.09 -11.00
N GLY A 66 -0.65 -7.23 -10.51
CA GLY A 66 0.04 -8.52 -10.64
C GLY A 66 0.25 -8.93 -12.10
N ARG A 67 -0.76 -8.75 -12.96
CA ARG A 67 -0.66 -9.03 -14.41
C ARG A 67 0.30 -8.08 -15.13
N LEU A 68 0.37 -6.82 -14.68
CA LEU A 68 1.35 -5.84 -15.16
C LEU A 68 2.76 -6.07 -14.60
N GLY A 69 2.96 -7.11 -13.79
CA GLY A 69 4.26 -7.56 -13.31
C GLY A 69 4.75 -6.89 -12.03
N GLY A 70 3.89 -6.14 -11.32
CA GLY A 70 4.14 -5.60 -9.99
C GLY A 70 3.51 -6.44 -8.88
N LEU A 71 3.47 -5.90 -7.66
CA LEU A 71 2.84 -6.54 -6.51
C LEU A 71 1.72 -5.68 -5.92
N GLY A 72 0.47 -6.15 -6.09
CA GLY A 72 -0.69 -5.63 -5.38
C GLY A 72 -0.74 -6.11 -3.93
N VAL A 73 -0.89 -5.19 -2.97
CA VAL A 73 -0.92 -5.49 -1.54
C VAL A 73 -2.23 -5.04 -0.94
N LEU A 74 -3.06 -6.00 -0.53
CA LEU A 74 -4.34 -5.73 0.11
C LEU A 74 -4.14 -5.17 1.53
N ASN A 75 -4.98 -4.24 1.96
CA ASN A 75 -5.04 -3.82 3.36
C ASN A 75 -5.89 -4.81 4.18
N GLY A 76 -5.25 -5.70 4.94
CA GLY A 76 -5.95 -6.75 5.70
C GLY A 76 -6.82 -6.25 6.85
N GLU A 77 -6.66 -5.00 7.26
CA GLU A 77 -7.46 -4.37 8.32
C GLU A 77 -8.29 -3.19 7.81
N GLY A 78 -8.42 -3.09 6.49
CA GLY A 78 -9.12 -2.04 5.78
C GLY A 78 -10.64 -2.16 5.80
N LEU A 79 -11.28 -1.48 4.86
CA LEU A 79 -12.74 -1.50 4.68
C LEU A 79 -13.21 -2.84 4.11
N ILE A 80 -12.39 -3.49 3.27
CA ILE A 80 -12.73 -4.75 2.58
C ILE A 80 -13.12 -5.85 3.58
N GLY A 81 -12.40 -5.96 4.68
CA GLY A 81 -12.70 -6.92 5.74
C GLY A 81 -13.74 -6.44 6.77
N ARG A 82 -14.35 -5.26 6.60
CA ARG A 82 -15.28 -4.67 7.59
C ARG A 82 -16.67 -4.40 7.03
N HIS A 83 -16.79 -4.27 5.71
CA HIS A 83 -18.03 -3.90 5.03
C HIS A 83 -18.21 -4.77 3.80
N ALA A 84 -19.34 -5.49 3.72
CA ALA A 84 -19.65 -6.32 2.55
C ALA A 84 -19.69 -5.52 1.24
N ASP A 85 -20.19 -4.28 1.29
CA ASP A 85 -20.14 -3.32 0.19
C ASP A 85 -19.15 -2.19 0.52
N TYR A 86 -17.85 -2.51 0.51
CA TYR A 86 -16.79 -1.55 0.76
C TYR A 86 -16.70 -0.46 -0.33
N HIS A 87 -17.13 -0.75 -1.57
CA HIS A 87 -17.18 0.24 -2.64
C HIS A 87 -18.16 1.37 -2.32
N ALA A 88 -19.36 1.04 -1.84
CA ALA A 88 -20.31 2.06 -1.39
C ALA A 88 -19.74 2.90 -0.24
N LYS A 89 -18.95 2.31 0.65
CA LYS A 89 -18.31 3.05 1.76
C LYS A 89 -17.22 4.00 1.26
N ILE A 90 -16.40 3.59 0.30
CA ILE A 90 -15.42 4.47 -0.34
C ILE A 90 -16.13 5.63 -1.05
N ALA A 91 -17.23 5.37 -1.77
CA ALA A 91 -18.01 6.41 -2.43
C ALA A 91 -18.55 7.45 -1.43
N GLN A 92 -19.01 7.03 -0.25
CA GLN A 92 -19.44 7.94 0.82
C GLN A 92 -18.29 8.82 1.33
N VAL A 93 -17.07 8.28 1.43
CA VAL A 93 -15.88 9.04 1.83
C VAL A 93 -15.50 10.07 0.77
N ILE A 94 -15.55 9.71 -0.52
CA ILE A 94 -15.30 10.63 -1.63
C ILE A 94 -16.32 11.77 -1.60
N GLU A 95 -17.62 11.44 -1.50
CA GLU A 95 -18.68 12.44 -1.44
C GLU A 95 -18.51 13.39 -0.23
N ALA A 96 -18.14 12.86 0.93
CA ALA A 96 -17.85 13.68 2.11
C ALA A 96 -16.63 14.60 1.91
N ALA A 97 -15.60 14.14 1.20
CA ALA A 97 -14.41 14.92 0.89
C ALA A 97 -14.66 16.01 -0.17
N GLU A 98 -15.60 15.79 -1.09
CA GLU A 98 -15.95 16.76 -2.14
C GLU A 98 -16.90 17.87 -1.65
N LYS A 99 -17.73 17.57 -0.65
CA LYS A 99 -18.72 18.51 -0.10
C LYS A 99 -18.12 19.64 0.73
N GLU A 100 -17.02 19.38 1.43
CA GLU A 100 -16.40 20.33 2.35
C GLU A 100 -14.93 20.57 1.96
N PRO A 101 -14.47 21.84 1.90
CA PRO A 101 -13.06 22.13 1.64
C PRO A 101 -12.13 21.57 2.73
N GLU A 102 -12.63 21.46 3.95
CA GLU A 102 -11.89 20.86 5.06
C GLU A 102 -12.15 19.35 5.16
N PRO A 103 -11.12 18.53 5.43
CA PRO A 103 -11.26 17.08 5.42
C PRO A 103 -11.97 16.52 6.67
N ALA A 104 -12.47 17.37 7.57
CA ALA A 104 -12.96 16.95 8.88
C ALA A 104 -14.13 15.94 8.78
N ALA A 105 -15.06 16.14 7.84
CA ALA A 105 -16.16 15.22 7.59
C ALA A 105 -15.66 13.85 7.08
N ALA A 106 -14.78 13.85 6.07
CA ALA A 106 -14.19 12.62 5.51
C ALA A 106 -13.34 11.85 6.54
N ILE A 107 -12.56 12.56 7.37
CA ILE A 107 -11.78 11.97 8.46
C ILE A 107 -12.70 11.28 9.47
N ARG A 108 -13.77 11.96 9.91
CA ARG A 108 -14.73 11.41 10.86
C ARG A 108 -15.41 10.16 10.31
N LEU A 109 -15.77 10.18 9.02
CA LEU A 109 -16.38 9.03 8.36
C LEU A 109 -15.39 7.86 8.26
N LEU A 110 -14.13 8.09 7.86
CA LEU A 110 -13.09 7.05 7.84
C LEU A 110 -12.89 6.41 9.22
N GLN A 111 -12.88 7.21 10.29
CA GLN A 111 -12.80 6.71 11.66
C GLN A 111 -13.98 5.79 11.99
N GLN A 112 -15.20 6.20 11.64
CA GLN A 112 -16.42 5.40 11.85
C GLN A 112 -16.37 4.09 11.06
N LEU A 113 -15.95 4.13 9.80
CA LEU A 113 -15.86 2.95 8.94
C LEU A 113 -14.80 1.96 9.42
N HIS A 114 -13.65 2.43 9.91
CA HIS A 114 -12.61 1.57 10.47
C HIS A 114 -12.94 1.06 11.89
N ALA A 115 -13.86 1.69 12.61
CA ALA A 115 -14.32 1.22 13.92
C ALA A 115 -15.24 -0.02 13.84
N ALA A 116 -15.85 -0.29 12.68
CA ALA A 116 -16.60 -1.52 12.46
C ALA A 116 -15.70 -2.75 12.69
N PRO A 117 -16.19 -3.82 13.33
CA PRO A 117 -15.38 -5.01 13.58
C PRO A 117 -14.91 -5.64 12.27
N LEU A 118 -13.73 -6.27 12.32
CA LEU A 118 -13.24 -7.05 11.18
C LEU A 118 -14.02 -8.37 11.11
N ASP A 119 -14.48 -8.69 9.92
CA ASP A 119 -15.08 -9.97 9.53
C ASP A 119 -14.03 -10.79 8.76
N PRO A 120 -13.49 -11.88 9.36
CA PRO A 120 -12.51 -12.73 8.72
C PRO A 120 -13.02 -13.42 7.44
N ASP A 121 -14.33 -13.64 7.30
CA ASP A 121 -14.89 -14.30 6.13
C ASP A 121 -14.89 -13.35 4.93
N LEU A 122 -15.23 -12.07 5.14
CA LEU A 122 -15.11 -11.03 4.11
C LEU A 122 -13.67 -10.86 3.65
N LEU A 123 -12.73 -10.78 4.60
CA LEU A 123 -11.31 -10.68 4.27
C LEU A 123 -10.82 -11.94 3.53
N GLY A 124 -11.19 -13.13 4.01
CA GLY A 124 -10.84 -14.40 3.40
C GLY A 124 -11.34 -14.52 1.96
N ALA A 125 -12.57 -14.09 1.69
CA ALA A 125 -13.15 -14.05 0.35
C ALA A 125 -12.36 -13.13 -0.61
N ALA A 126 -11.96 -11.94 -0.14
CA ALA A 126 -11.16 -11.01 -0.93
C ALA A 126 -9.77 -11.57 -1.26
N VAL A 127 -9.11 -12.21 -0.30
CA VAL A 127 -7.81 -12.87 -0.49
C VAL A 127 -7.94 -14.06 -1.44
N ALA A 128 -9.00 -14.87 -1.31
CA ALA A 128 -9.28 -16.00 -2.19
C ALA A 128 -9.42 -15.55 -3.65
N ARG A 129 -10.14 -14.44 -3.90
CA ARG A 129 -10.31 -13.88 -5.25
C ARG A 129 -8.99 -13.51 -5.92
N ILE A 130 -8.04 -12.91 -5.18
CA ILE A 130 -6.71 -12.59 -5.72
C ILE A 130 -5.93 -13.87 -6.01
N ARG A 131 -5.96 -14.83 -5.10
CA ARG A 131 -5.29 -16.13 -5.24
C ARG A 131 -5.80 -16.90 -6.46
N GLU A 132 -7.11 -16.94 -6.66
CA GLU A 132 -7.76 -17.64 -7.78
C GLU A 132 -7.43 -17.04 -9.14
N ALA A 133 -7.08 -15.75 -9.19
CA ALA A 133 -6.62 -15.09 -10.42
C ALA A 133 -5.18 -15.48 -10.82
N GLY A 134 -4.46 -16.24 -9.98
CA GLY A 134 -3.13 -16.78 -10.29
C GLY A 134 -1.97 -15.81 -10.14
N VAL A 135 -2.19 -14.61 -9.58
CA VAL A 135 -1.13 -13.65 -9.25
C VAL A 135 -0.60 -13.89 -7.84
N ILE A 136 0.58 -13.34 -7.53
CA ILE A 136 1.11 -13.37 -6.16
C ILE A 136 0.18 -12.59 -5.24
N THR A 137 -0.29 -13.26 -4.18
CA THR A 137 -1.19 -12.66 -3.20
C THR A 137 -0.39 -12.10 -2.03
N ALA A 138 -0.51 -10.80 -1.77
CA ALA A 138 0.09 -10.14 -0.62
C ALA A 138 -0.96 -9.36 0.18
N VAL A 139 -0.85 -9.42 1.51
CA VAL A 139 -1.74 -8.75 2.44
C VAL A 139 -0.89 -8.07 3.50
N ARG A 140 -1.14 -6.78 3.73
CA ARG A 140 -0.55 -6.04 4.84
C ARG A 140 -1.41 -6.21 6.08
N VAL A 141 -0.75 -6.51 7.19
CA VAL A 141 -1.32 -6.46 8.54
C VAL A 141 -0.48 -5.54 9.41
N SER A 142 -1.10 -4.94 10.41
CA SER A 142 -0.49 -4.04 11.37
C SER A 142 0.33 -4.86 12.37
N PRO A 143 1.45 -4.31 12.88
CA PRO A 143 2.23 -4.97 13.92
C PRO A 143 1.38 -5.36 15.15
N GLN A 144 0.37 -4.56 15.48
CA GLN A 144 -0.52 -4.77 16.62
C GLN A 144 -1.35 -6.05 16.49
N ASN A 145 -1.83 -6.37 15.28
CA ASN A 145 -2.76 -7.46 15.04
C ASN A 145 -2.16 -8.62 14.23
N ALA A 146 -0.89 -8.52 13.84
CA ALA A 146 -0.23 -9.51 12.99
C ALA A 146 -0.38 -10.94 13.54
N GLN A 147 -0.19 -11.14 14.85
CA GLN A 147 -0.35 -12.45 15.46
C GLN A 147 -1.77 -13.00 15.35
N ALA A 148 -2.78 -12.17 15.59
CA ALA A 148 -4.19 -12.59 15.58
C ALA A 148 -4.69 -12.88 14.16
N LEU A 149 -4.22 -12.14 13.15
CA LEU A 149 -4.69 -12.25 11.77
C LEU A 149 -3.91 -13.26 10.92
N THR A 150 -2.73 -13.72 11.38
CA THR A 150 -1.87 -14.61 10.58
C THR A 150 -1.60 -15.97 11.20
N ARG A 151 -1.93 -16.18 12.48
CA ARG A 151 -1.83 -17.52 13.08
C ARG A 151 -3.12 -18.32 12.80
N ARG A 152 -2.90 -19.54 12.33
CA ARG A 152 -3.92 -20.59 12.26
C ARG A 152 -4.34 -21.04 13.66
#